data_AF-A0A7K9FQB4-F1
#
_entry.id   AF-A0A7K9FQB4-F1
#
_cell.length_a   1.000
_cell.length_b   1.000
_cell.length_c   1.000
_cell.angle_alpha   90.00
_cell.angle_beta   90.00
_cell.angle_gamma   90.00
#
_symmetry.space_group_name_H-M   'P 1'
#
loop_
_entity.id
_entity.type
_entity.pdbx_description
1 polymer ?
#
loop_
_entity_poly.entity_id
_entity_poly.type
_entity_poly.pdbx_seq_one_letter_code
_entity_poly.pdbx_strand_id
1 'polypeptide(L)'
;LTGFLQASSSFEVKDSSGKVCIIADLTVAFSVEYKSNGQKEFAHFFLPQNATVEPESSCGNGNASQPVLVLGFGAGHSLSLNFSENADKYQVEELVFHYNLSDATLFHNSTAGGTKKVSHKTTIQAHLGTKYRCITSKQVNMKNVNITFSNVTLEAYLTNGTFSLNKTECAEDMVSTTAVVPTTPKRTTSQVPTTNPAPTASPPNPAVGKYNVTGSNGTCVLAYMGLQLNITYLKKDGKMGLDLLNFIPHNTTSSGTCDNTSAALNLTFDKTRVIFRFALNATTEKFFLQGVSVSTPLPSEATVAKFEASNNSMSELRATVGNSYKCSAEENLQVTDKALVNVFNVQIQVFKIDGDKFGAVEECQLDENNMLIPIIVGAALAGLVLIVLIAYLIGRKRSHAGYQTI
;
A
#
# COMPACT_ATOMS: atom_id res chain seq x y z
N LEU A 1 22.18 6.33 -9.21
CA LEU A 1 21.61 5.08 -8.66
C LEU A 1 20.19 5.38 -8.20
N THR A 2 19.22 4.79 -8.88
CA THR A 2 17.78 5.01 -8.75
C THR A 2 17.21 4.30 -7.52
N GLY A 3 16.75 5.06 -6.53
CA GLY A 3 15.98 4.55 -5.40
C GLY A 3 14.50 4.50 -5.78
N PHE A 4 13.98 3.30 -6.00
CA PHE A 4 12.59 3.06 -6.36
C PHE A 4 11.69 3.17 -5.13
N LEU A 5 10.69 4.07 -5.18
CA LEU A 5 9.46 3.97 -4.40
C LEU A 5 8.87 2.57 -4.66
N GLN A 6 8.58 1.77 -3.62
CA GLN A 6 8.09 0.41 -3.84
C GLN A 6 6.63 0.40 -4.27
N ALA A 7 6.39 0.75 -5.53
CA ALA A 7 5.20 0.42 -6.29
C ALA A 7 5.02 -1.11 -6.36
N SER A 8 3.76 -1.56 -6.47
CA SER A 8 3.45 -2.96 -6.78
C SER A 8 4.21 -3.37 -8.03
N SER A 9 4.96 -4.46 -7.95
CA SER A 9 5.73 -4.95 -9.10
C SER A 9 4.80 -5.78 -9.98
N SER A 10 4.83 -5.50 -11.29
CA SER A 10 3.98 -6.15 -12.29
C SER A 10 4.74 -7.25 -13.01
N PHE A 11 4.15 -8.44 -13.08
CA PHE A 11 4.75 -9.63 -13.66
C PHE A 11 3.78 -10.28 -14.65
N GLU A 12 4.30 -10.67 -15.81
CA GLU A 12 3.54 -11.34 -16.87
C GLU A 12 4.16 -12.69 -17.20
N VAL A 13 3.33 -13.74 -17.27
CA VAL A 13 3.75 -15.04 -17.82
C VAL A 13 3.14 -15.19 -19.22
N LYS A 14 4.00 -15.55 -20.18
CA LYS A 14 3.64 -15.72 -21.59
C LYS A 14 3.84 -17.16 -22.02
N ASP A 15 2.96 -17.65 -22.87
CA ASP A 15 3.15 -18.96 -23.52
C ASP A 15 4.17 -18.86 -24.67
N SER A 16 4.45 -20.01 -25.31
CA SER A 16 5.37 -20.08 -26.45
C SER A 16 4.90 -19.29 -27.68
N SER A 17 3.62 -18.92 -27.74
CA SER A 17 3.05 -18.05 -28.79
C SER A 17 3.13 -16.56 -28.45
N GLY A 18 3.60 -16.21 -27.24
CA GLY A 18 3.70 -14.84 -26.74
C GLY A 18 2.41 -14.32 -26.09
N LYS A 19 1.40 -15.17 -25.90
CA LYS A 19 0.13 -14.80 -25.27
C LYS A 19 0.27 -14.81 -23.76
N VAL A 20 -0.15 -13.74 -23.10
CA VAL A 20 -0.13 -13.61 -21.63
C VAL A 20 -1.24 -14.44 -21.02
N CYS A 21 -0.89 -15.25 -20.02
CA CYS A 21 -1.80 -16.16 -19.32
C CYS A 21 -1.88 -15.90 -17.81
N ILE A 22 -0.90 -15.20 -17.23
CA ILE A 22 -0.90 -14.74 -15.84
C ILE A 22 -0.43 -13.30 -15.84
N ILE A 23 -1.14 -12.43 -15.12
CA ILE A 23 -0.68 -11.07 -14.77
C ILE A 23 -0.80 -10.91 -13.27
N ALA A 24 0.27 -10.44 -12.65
CA ALA A 24 0.35 -10.31 -11.20
C ALA A 24 1.04 -8.99 -10.81
N ASP A 25 0.27 -8.09 -10.21
CA ASP A 25 0.74 -6.89 -9.53
C ASP A 25 0.71 -7.15 -8.03
N LEU A 26 1.87 -7.14 -7.37
CA LEU A 26 1.95 -7.49 -5.95
C LEU A 26 3.03 -6.72 -5.21
N THR A 27 2.73 -6.41 -3.95
CA THR A 27 3.70 -5.99 -2.94
C THR A 27 3.83 -7.11 -1.91
N VAL A 28 5.05 -7.63 -1.74
CA VAL A 28 5.33 -8.77 -0.85
C VAL A 28 6.44 -8.41 0.11
N ALA A 29 6.19 -8.62 1.40
CA ALA A 29 7.17 -8.50 2.47
C ALA A 29 7.48 -9.88 3.07
N PHE A 30 8.76 -10.15 3.30
CA PHE A 30 9.26 -11.40 3.86
C PHE A 30 9.84 -11.15 5.25
N SER A 31 9.58 -12.10 6.16
CA SER A 31 10.18 -12.18 7.49
C SER A 31 10.65 -13.61 7.71
N VAL A 32 11.95 -13.84 7.69
CA VAL A 32 12.56 -15.18 7.75
C VAL A 32 13.34 -15.33 9.04
N GLU A 33 12.94 -16.29 9.89
CA GLU A 33 13.72 -16.72 11.06
C GLU A 33 14.87 -17.64 10.60
N TYR A 34 16.11 -17.27 10.95
CA TYR A 34 17.31 -18.04 10.65
C TYR A 34 18.26 -18.10 11.86
N LYS A 35 19.30 -18.95 11.77
CA LYS A 35 20.30 -19.09 12.83
C LYS A 35 21.61 -18.40 12.45
N SER A 36 22.01 -17.43 13.26
CA SER A 36 23.27 -16.69 13.12
C SER A 36 24.11 -16.92 14.37
N ASN A 37 25.33 -17.44 14.21
CA ASN A 37 26.24 -17.77 15.32
C ASN A 37 25.60 -18.54 16.50
N GLY A 38 24.64 -19.44 16.21
CA GLY A 38 23.91 -20.22 17.21
C GLY A 38 22.72 -19.51 17.88
N GLN A 39 22.52 -18.22 17.62
CA GLN A 39 21.36 -17.43 18.05
C GLN A 39 20.27 -17.42 16.96
N LYS A 40 19.01 -17.22 17.36
CA LYS A 40 17.89 -17.02 16.43
C LYS A 40 17.83 -15.55 16.02
N GLU A 41 17.78 -15.28 14.73
CA GLU A 41 17.66 -13.95 14.13
C GLU A 41 16.53 -13.92 13.10
N PHE A 42 16.09 -12.71 12.72
CA PHE A 42 15.06 -12.49 11.72
C PHE A 42 15.58 -11.56 10.61
N ALA A 43 15.43 -11.99 9.36
CA ALA A 43 15.68 -11.15 8.19
C ALA A 43 14.35 -10.60 7.68
N HIS A 44 14.29 -9.30 7.48
CA HIS A 44 13.13 -8.60 6.92
C HIS A 44 13.52 -7.91 5.63
N PHE A 45 12.79 -8.19 4.55
CA PHE A 45 13.03 -7.60 3.24
C PHE A 45 11.77 -7.68 2.40
N PHE A 46 11.74 -6.94 1.30
CA PHE A 46 10.61 -6.95 0.37
C PHE A 46 11.00 -7.62 -0.95
N LEU A 47 10.00 -8.06 -1.71
CA LEU A 47 10.19 -8.47 -3.10
C LEU A 47 10.69 -7.27 -3.91
N PRO A 48 11.91 -7.29 -4.42
CA PRO A 48 12.48 -6.13 -5.06
C PRO A 48 11.87 -5.92 -6.45
N GLN A 49 11.85 -4.67 -6.92
CA GLN A 49 11.26 -4.35 -8.22
C GLN A 49 12.03 -4.91 -9.42
N ASN A 50 13.28 -5.31 -9.21
CA ASN A 50 14.08 -6.00 -10.21
C ASN A 50 13.90 -7.53 -10.18
N ALA A 51 12.91 -8.04 -9.44
CA ALA A 51 12.56 -9.46 -9.51
C ALA A 51 12.16 -9.84 -10.94
N THR A 52 12.50 -11.06 -11.34
CA THR A 52 12.30 -11.57 -12.70
C THR A 52 11.34 -12.74 -12.71
N VAL A 53 10.58 -12.88 -13.80
CA VAL A 53 9.79 -14.08 -14.06
C VAL A 53 10.76 -15.17 -14.51
N GLU A 54 10.88 -16.23 -13.73
CA GLU A 54 11.84 -17.32 -13.99
C GLU A 54 11.31 -18.30 -15.06
N PRO A 55 12.20 -19.04 -15.76
CA PRO A 55 11.82 -19.98 -16.82
C PRO A 55 10.89 -21.11 -16.38
N GLU A 56 10.83 -21.43 -15.09
CA GLU A 56 9.89 -22.38 -14.50
C GLU A 56 8.44 -21.87 -14.50
N SER A 57 8.22 -20.57 -14.73
CA SER A 57 6.90 -20.00 -14.93
C SER A 57 6.27 -20.55 -16.21
N SER A 58 4.99 -20.92 -16.14
CA SER A 58 4.30 -21.55 -17.26
C SER A 58 2.82 -21.18 -17.25
N CYS A 59 2.24 -21.11 -18.44
CA CYS A 59 0.81 -20.97 -18.63
C CYS A 59 0.03 -22.27 -18.37
N GLY A 60 0.73 -23.38 -18.14
CA GLY A 60 0.11 -24.70 -18.11
C GLY A 60 -0.42 -25.11 -19.49
N ASN A 61 -0.80 -26.38 -19.62
CA ASN A 61 -1.39 -26.95 -20.82
C ASN A 61 -2.78 -27.52 -20.52
N GLY A 62 -3.64 -26.73 -19.86
CA GLY A 62 -4.98 -27.16 -19.46
C GLY A 62 -4.94 -28.39 -18.56
N ASN A 63 -5.55 -29.51 -19.02
CA ASN A 63 -5.70 -30.75 -18.24
C ASN A 63 -4.38 -31.44 -17.83
N ALA A 64 -3.24 -31.08 -18.44
CA ALA A 64 -1.95 -31.76 -18.20
C ALA A 64 -1.03 -31.05 -17.19
N SER A 65 -1.15 -29.72 -17.06
CA SER A 65 -0.33 -28.93 -16.14
C SER A 65 -1.02 -27.61 -15.83
N GLN A 66 -0.99 -27.24 -14.56
CA GLN A 66 -1.57 -25.98 -14.10
C GLN A 66 -0.60 -24.80 -14.35
N PRO A 67 -1.10 -23.58 -14.50
CA PRO A 67 -0.27 -22.39 -14.57
C PRO A 67 0.54 -22.18 -13.29
N VAL A 68 1.74 -21.67 -13.45
CA VAL A 68 2.66 -21.37 -12.34
C VAL A 68 3.36 -20.04 -12.63
N LEU A 69 3.41 -19.16 -11.63
CA LEU A 69 4.24 -17.97 -11.65
C LEU A 69 5.42 -18.17 -10.69
N VAL A 70 6.65 -18.10 -11.19
CA VAL A 70 7.87 -18.16 -10.38
C VAL A 70 8.62 -16.85 -10.51
N LEU A 71 8.83 -16.16 -9.40
CA LEU A 71 9.54 -14.88 -9.31
C LEU A 71 10.89 -15.10 -8.66
N GLY A 72 11.98 -14.88 -9.40
CA GLY A 72 13.36 -14.96 -8.92
C GLY A 72 13.90 -13.60 -8.52
N PHE A 73 14.69 -13.55 -7.46
CA PHE A 73 15.32 -12.31 -7.00
C PHE A 73 16.55 -12.54 -6.13
N GLY A 74 17.41 -11.52 -6.05
CA GLY A 74 18.60 -11.51 -5.21
C GLY A 74 19.54 -12.68 -5.50
N ALA A 75 20.25 -13.17 -4.47
CA ALA A 75 21.21 -14.26 -4.62
C ALA A 75 20.54 -15.65 -4.53
N GLY A 76 19.55 -15.92 -5.40
CA GLY A 76 18.92 -17.23 -5.55
C GLY A 76 17.70 -17.47 -4.66
N HIS A 77 16.92 -16.42 -4.38
CA HIS A 77 15.60 -16.54 -3.76
C HIS A 77 14.53 -16.66 -4.85
N SER A 78 13.44 -17.36 -4.57
CA SER A 78 12.29 -17.40 -5.47
C SER A 78 10.95 -17.53 -4.74
N LEU A 79 9.92 -16.88 -5.29
CA LEU A 79 8.53 -16.96 -4.84
C LEU A 79 7.68 -17.57 -5.95
N SER A 80 7.00 -18.69 -5.67
CA SER A 80 6.14 -19.38 -6.63
C SER A 80 4.68 -19.32 -6.19
N LEU A 81 3.79 -18.96 -7.13
CA LEU A 81 2.34 -19.09 -7.01
C LEU A 81 1.90 -20.21 -7.96
N ASN A 82 1.45 -21.33 -7.40
CA ASN A 82 0.90 -22.44 -8.16
C ASN A 82 -0.62 -22.28 -8.22
N PHE A 83 -1.15 -22.20 -9.43
CA PHE A 83 -2.58 -22.01 -9.64
C PHE A 83 -3.30 -23.34 -9.76
N SER A 84 -4.60 -23.34 -9.46
CA SER A 84 -5.50 -24.37 -9.94
C SER A 84 -6.86 -23.78 -10.27
N GLU A 85 -7.54 -24.48 -11.16
CA GLU A 85 -8.88 -24.15 -11.62
C GLU A 85 -9.86 -25.19 -11.06
N ASN A 86 -10.99 -24.72 -10.56
CA ASN A 86 -12.09 -25.56 -10.13
C ASN A 86 -13.43 -24.93 -10.55
N ALA A 87 -14.13 -25.61 -11.46
CA ALA A 87 -15.42 -25.21 -12.00
C ALA A 87 -15.41 -23.79 -12.61
N ASP A 88 -15.84 -22.79 -11.86
CA ASP A 88 -15.96 -21.39 -12.29
C ASP A 88 -14.93 -20.47 -11.63
N LYS A 89 -13.93 -21.02 -10.93
CA LYS A 89 -12.95 -20.27 -10.15
C LYS A 89 -11.52 -20.72 -10.43
N TYR A 90 -10.60 -19.78 -10.29
CA TYR A 90 -9.18 -20.09 -10.11
C TYR A 90 -8.74 -19.70 -8.70
N GLN A 91 -7.72 -20.39 -8.21
CA GLN A 91 -7.13 -20.15 -6.89
C GLN A 91 -5.62 -20.31 -6.94
N VAL A 92 -4.92 -19.66 -6.01
CA VAL A 92 -3.51 -19.97 -5.72
C VAL A 92 -3.50 -21.15 -4.75
N GLU A 93 -3.37 -22.35 -5.29
CA GLU A 93 -3.41 -23.60 -4.52
C GLU A 93 -2.25 -23.72 -3.55
N GLU A 94 -1.05 -23.37 -4.02
CA GLU A 94 0.16 -23.48 -3.22
C GLU A 94 1.07 -22.28 -3.46
N LEU A 95 1.44 -21.63 -2.37
CA LEU A 95 2.49 -20.64 -2.31
C LEU A 95 3.78 -21.33 -1.86
N VAL A 96 4.84 -21.20 -2.63
CA VAL A 96 6.15 -21.79 -2.33
C VAL A 96 7.19 -20.68 -2.28
N PHE A 97 8.02 -20.68 -1.24
CA PHE A 97 9.14 -19.74 -1.12
C PHE A 97 10.45 -20.49 -0.94
N HIS A 98 11.39 -20.23 -1.85
CA HIS A 98 12.77 -20.66 -1.74
C HIS A 98 13.63 -19.47 -1.31
N TYR A 99 14.44 -19.65 -0.27
CA TYR A 99 15.39 -18.64 0.17
C TYR A 99 16.76 -19.24 0.38
N ASN A 100 17.78 -18.52 -0.08
CA ASN A 100 19.16 -18.92 0.03
C ASN A 100 19.79 -18.30 1.28
N LEU A 101 20.02 -19.12 2.31
CA LEU A 101 20.66 -18.66 3.55
C LEU A 101 22.15 -18.33 3.39
N SER A 102 22.75 -18.66 2.23
CA SER A 102 24.11 -18.23 1.89
C SER A 102 24.16 -16.79 1.36
N ASP A 103 23.02 -16.12 1.17
CA ASP A 103 22.98 -14.71 0.79
C ASP A 103 23.37 -13.83 1.97
N ALA A 104 24.65 -13.46 2.04
CA ALA A 104 25.20 -12.63 3.10
C ALA A 104 24.63 -11.20 3.14
N THR A 105 23.92 -10.75 2.10
CA THR A 105 23.28 -9.41 2.09
C THR A 105 21.99 -9.39 2.90
N LEU A 106 21.28 -10.52 2.98
CA LEU A 106 20.03 -10.66 3.73
C LEU A 106 20.22 -11.46 5.03
N PHE A 107 21.09 -12.47 5.02
CA PHE A 107 21.30 -13.43 6.10
C PHE A 107 22.73 -13.35 6.63
N HIS A 108 23.01 -12.29 7.39
CA HIS A 108 24.35 -12.03 7.94
C HIS A 108 24.76 -13.14 8.92
N ASN A 109 25.97 -13.69 8.74
CA ASN A 109 26.54 -14.73 9.59
C ASN A 109 25.66 -15.99 9.76
N SER A 110 24.84 -16.32 8.74
CA SER A 110 24.05 -17.54 8.76
C SER A 110 24.92 -18.78 8.95
N THR A 111 24.59 -19.57 9.97
CA THR A 111 25.25 -20.85 10.28
C THR A 111 24.69 -22.03 9.49
N ALA A 112 23.49 -21.87 8.92
CA ALA A 112 22.88 -22.84 8.04
C ALA A 112 23.09 -22.36 6.60
N GLY A 113 23.92 -23.07 5.82
CA GLY A 113 24.12 -22.77 4.41
C GLY A 113 23.02 -23.33 3.50
N GLY A 114 22.93 -22.77 2.30
CA GLY A 114 22.16 -23.29 1.17
C GLY A 114 20.69 -22.86 1.12
N THR A 115 19.99 -23.38 0.10
CA THR A 115 18.60 -23.03 -0.19
C THR A 115 17.63 -23.82 0.68
N LYS A 116 16.67 -23.11 1.27
CA LYS A 116 15.54 -23.68 2.02
C LYS A 116 14.25 -23.48 1.22
N LYS A 117 13.30 -24.41 1.39
CA LYS A 117 11.98 -24.38 0.77
C LYS A 117 10.91 -24.41 1.86
N VAL A 118 9.95 -23.50 1.79
CA VAL A 118 8.70 -23.55 2.56
C VAL A 118 7.51 -23.47 1.61
N SER A 119 6.40 -24.09 1.97
CA SER A 119 5.16 -23.95 1.21
C SER A 119 3.93 -23.91 2.12
N HIS A 120 2.87 -23.29 1.60
CA HIS A 120 1.59 -23.17 2.28
C HIS A 120 0.45 -23.05 1.29
N LYS A 121 -0.72 -23.59 1.63
CA LYS A 121 -1.93 -23.39 0.85
C LYS A 121 -2.47 -21.99 1.09
N THR A 122 -2.90 -21.30 0.04
CA THR A 122 -3.47 -19.95 0.20
C THR A 122 -4.99 -19.97 0.18
N THR A 123 -5.59 -18.83 0.52
CA THR A 123 -7.03 -18.58 0.36
C THR A 123 -7.32 -17.55 -0.73
N ILE A 124 -6.32 -17.26 -1.58
CA ILE A 124 -6.49 -16.36 -2.72
C ILE A 124 -7.25 -17.12 -3.80
N GLN A 125 -8.46 -16.66 -4.11
CA GLN A 125 -9.34 -17.24 -5.11
C GLN A 125 -10.18 -16.15 -5.79
N ALA A 126 -10.51 -16.37 -7.06
CA ALA A 126 -11.39 -15.49 -7.83
C ALA A 126 -12.17 -16.29 -8.88
N HIS A 127 -13.23 -15.70 -9.41
CA HIS A 127 -13.96 -16.31 -10.52
C HIS A 127 -13.15 -16.23 -11.80
N LEU A 128 -13.29 -17.22 -12.68
CA LEU A 128 -12.68 -17.18 -14.01
C LEU A 128 -13.19 -15.95 -14.78
N GLY A 129 -12.29 -15.26 -15.49
CA GLY A 129 -12.60 -14.02 -16.19
C GLY A 129 -12.82 -12.80 -15.28
N THR A 130 -12.32 -12.84 -14.05
CA THR A 130 -12.22 -11.66 -13.18
C THR A 130 -10.80 -11.51 -12.64
N LYS A 131 -10.38 -10.26 -12.42
CA LYS A 131 -9.14 -9.98 -11.68
C LYS A 131 -9.40 -10.07 -10.19
N TYR A 132 -8.58 -10.82 -9.48
CA TYR A 132 -8.54 -10.76 -8.02
C TYR A 132 -7.94 -9.42 -7.59
N ARG A 133 -8.58 -8.74 -6.63
CA ARG A 133 -8.07 -7.52 -6.02
C ARG A 133 -8.12 -7.64 -4.50
N CYS A 134 -7.00 -7.39 -3.84
CA CYS A 134 -6.92 -7.29 -2.39
C CYS A 134 -5.91 -6.21 -1.98
N ILE A 135 -6.42 -5.10 -1.46
CA ILE A 135 -5.62 -3.97 -0.99
C ILE A 135 -5.14 -4.25 0.43
N THR A 136 -6.02 -4.78 1.28
CA THR A 136 -5.71 -5.10 2.68
C THR A 136 -4.56 -6.09 2.79
N SER A 137 -3.66 -5.83 3.73
CA SER A 137 -2.49 -6.69 3.97
C SER A 137 -2.89 -8.05 4.54
N LYS A 138 -2.39 -9.12 3.92
CA LYS A 138 -2.67 -10.51 4.31
C LYS A 138 -1.38 -11.27 4.57
N GLN A 139 -1.24 -11.76 5.80
CA GLN A 139 -0.07 -12.52 6.22
C GLN A 139 -0.29 -14.03 6.08
N VAL A 140 0.69 -14.71 5.50
CA VAL A 140 0.78 -16.16 5.38
C VAL A 140 1.94 -16.63 6.25
N ASN A 141 1.64 -17.43 7.28
CA ASN A 141 2.62 -17.92 8.24
C ASN A 141 3.07 -19.35 7.89
N MET A 142 4.36 -19.55 7.69
CA MET A 142 4.97 -20.79 7.19
C MET A 142 6.15 -21.24 8.05
N LYS A 143 5.88 -21.91 9.18
CA LYS A 143 6.88 -22.39 10.15
C LYS A 143 7.82 -21.27 10.62
N ASN A 144 8.92 -21.06 9.89
CA ASN A 144 10.00 -20.10 10.20
C ASN A 144 9.97 -18.88 9.27
N VAL A 145 8.96 -18.75 8.40
CA VAL A 145 8.83 -17.65 7.45
C VAL A 145 7.43 -17.07 7.51
N ASN A 146 7.32 -15.75 7.58
CA ASN A 146 6.06 -15.04 7.39
C ASN A 146 6.14 -14.21 6.11
N ILE A 147 5.16 -14.38 5.23
CA ILE A 147 5.05 -13.65 3.96
C ILE A 147 3.79 -12.79 4.02
N THR A 148 3.92 -11.49 3.80
CA THR A 148 2.79 -10.56 3.81
C THR A 148 2.55 -10.03 2.41
N PHE A 149 1.35 -10.29 1.88
CA PHE A 149 0.88 -9.73 0.62
C PHE A 149 0.09 -8.46 0.90
N SER A 150 0.27 -7.43 0.07
CA SER A 150 -0.52 -6.20 0.10
C SER A 150 -0.65 -5.64 -1.31
N ASN A 151 -1.70 -4.87 -1.56
CA ASN A 151 -1.98 -4.27 -2.87
C ASN A 151 -1.85 -5.29 -4.03
N VAL A 152 -2.52 -6.43 -3.89
CA VAL A 152 -2.50 -7.52 -4.87
C VAL A 152 -3.56 -7.27 -5.93
N THR A 153 -3.15 -7.23 -7.19
CA THR A 153 -4.03 -7.44 -8.35
C THR A 153 -3.50 -8.63 -9.13
N LEU A 154 -4.28 -9.69 -9.25
CA LEU A 154 -3.81 -10.95 -9.83
C LEU A 154 -4.87 -11.55 -10.73
N GLU A 155 -4.47 -12.10 -11.86
CA GLU A 155 -5.33 -12.90 -12.70
C GLU A 155 -4.53 -14.01 -13.37
N ALA A 156 -5.13 -15.19 -13.42
CA ALA A 156 -4.59 -16.37 -14.12
C ALA A 156 -5.61 -16.87 -15.15
N TYR A 157 -5.16 -17.74 -16.05
CA TYR A 157 -5.98 -18.28 -17.16
C TYR A 157 -6.50 -17.19 -18.11
N LEU A 158 -5.70 -16.14 -18.34
CA LEU A 158 -6.08 -15.04 -19.22
C LEU A 158 -6.28 -15.50 -20.67
N THR A 159 -7.38 -15.05 -21.28
CA THR A 159 -7.68 -15.27 -22.69
C THR A 159 -7.38 -14.06 -23.57
N ASN A 160 -7.47 -12.85 -23.01
CA ASN A 160 -7.33 -11.56 -23.72
C ASN A 160 -5.99 -10.85 -23.46
N GLY A 161 -5.07 -11.50 -22.73
CA GLY A 161 -3.73 -10.99 -22.45
C GLY A 161 -3.65 -9.70 -21.62
N THR A 162 -4.76 -9.25 -21.05
CA THR A 162 -4.90 -8.08 -20.18
C THR A 162 -5.86 -8.40 -19.05
N PHE A 163 -5.74 -7.70 -17.92
CA PHE A 163 -6.66 -7.89 -16.80
C PHE A 163 -8.13 -7.75 -17.24
N SER A 164 -8.96 -8.64 -16.72
CA SER A 164 -10.40 -8.59 -16.87
C SER A 164 -10.98 -7.28 -16.30
N LEU A 165 -12.03 -6.80 -16.94
CA LEU A 165 -12.76 -5.61 -16.51
C LEU A 165 -13.45 -5.85 -15.16
N ASN A 166 -14.06 -7.02 -15.02
CA ASN A 166 -14.69 -7.47 -13.79
C ASN A 166 -13.64 -7.85 -12.75
N LYS A 167 -13.96 -7.61 -11.48
CA LYS A 167 -13.08 -7.92 -10.35
C LYS A 167 -13.77 -8.84 -9.35
N THR A 168 -12.98 -9.69 -8.71
CA THR A 168 -13.35 -10.37 -7.47
C THR A 168 -12.53 -9.76 -6.35
N GLU A 169 -13.21 -9.18 -5.37
CA GLU A 169 -12.55 -8.58 -4.20
C GLU A 169 -12.36 -9.62 -3.11
N CYS A 170 -11.26 -9.50 -2.36
CA CYS A 170 -11.03 -10.33 -1.20
C CYS A 170 -12.01 -9.99 -0.07
N ALA A 171 -12.35 -10.98 0.76
CA ALA A 171 -13.31 -10.80 1.85
C ALA A 171 -12.88 -9.71 2.84
N GLU A 172 -11.57 -9.51 2.97
CA GLU A 172 -10.94 -8.48 3.79
C GLU A 172 -11.28 -7.07 3.32
N ASP A 173 -11.48 -6.86 2.01
CA ASP A 173 -11.87 -5.56 1.43
C ASP A 173 -13.40 -5.37 1.36
N MET A 174 -14.20 -6.44 1.47
CA MET A 174 -15.65 -6.43 1.24
C MET A 174 -16.51 -5.98 2.43
N VAL A 175 -15.97 -5.19 3.37
CA VAL A 175 -16.76 -4.75 4.53
C VAL A 175 -17.80 -3.70 4.13
N SER A 176 -19.04 -4.19 3.96
CA SER A 176 -20.36 -3.53 4.01
C SER A 176 -20.86 -2.76 2.77
N THR A 177 -21.60 -3.46 1.91
CA THR A 177 -22.66 -2.85 1.10
C THR A 177 -23.89 -3.75 1.15
N THR A 178 -24.75 -3.58 2.16
CA THR A 178 -26.08 -4.19 2.16
C THR A 178 -26.94 -3.44 1.14
N ALA A 179 -27.31 -4.14 0.08
CA ALA A 179 -28.18 -3.66 -0.98
C ALA A 179 -29.57 -3.25 -0.44
N VAL A 180 -29.97 -2.01 -0.67
CA VAL A 180 -31.34 -1.54 -0.44
C VAL A 180 -32.14 -1.77 -1.73
N VAL A 181 -33.08 -2.71 -1.66
CA VAL A 181 -34.08 -2.98 -2.70
C VAL A 181 -35.04 -1.79 -2.81
N PRO A 182 -35.42 -1.32 -4.02
CA PRO A 182 -36.35 -0.21 -4.16
C PRO A 182 -37.80 -0.68 -3.98
N THR A 183 -38.52 -0.12 -3.02
CA THR A 183 -39.98 -0.18 -2.96
C THR A 183 -40.62 1.21 -3.02
N THR A 184 -41.62 1.27 -3.88
CA THR A 184 -42.45 2.36 -4.39
C THR A 184 -43.17 3.16 -3.28
N PRO A 185 -43.61 4.42 -3.54
CA PRO A 185 -43.90 5.40 -2.51
C PRO A 185 -45.35 5.38 -2.04
N LYS A 186 -45.58 5.51 -0.73
CA LYS A 186 -46.89 5.95 -0.20
C LYS A 186 -46.77 6.79 1.07
N ARG A 187 -46.89 8.11 0.83
CA ARG A 187 -47.60 9.17 1.59
C ARG A 187 -47.68 9.09 3.13
N THR A 188 -46.85 9.94 3.74
CA THR A 188 -47.16 10.99 4.75
C THR A 188 -48.04 10.64 5.96
N THR A 189 -47.41 10.62 7.14
CA THR A 189 -47.88 11.36 8.32
C THR A 189 -46.69 11.74 9.21
N SER A 190 -46.76 12.97 9.74
CA SER A 190 -45.76 13.65 10.54
C SER A 190 -45.87 13.27 12.01
N GLN A 191 -44.75 12.92 12.67
CA GLN A 191 -44.55 13.08 14.12
C GLN A 191 -43.06 12.94 14.49
N VAL A 192 -42.51 14.07 14.98
CA VAL A 192 -41.41 14.32 15.95
C VAL A 192 -40.19 13.35 16.00
N PRO A 193 -38.95 13.86 15.93
CA PRO A 193 -37.74 13.03 15.84
C PRO A 193 -37.35 12.42 17.18
N THR A 194 -37.38 11.09 17.27
CA THR A 194 -36.64 10.32 18.27
C THR A 194 -35.24 10.03 17.72
N THR A 195 -34.25 10.65 18.34
CA THR A 195 -32.82 10.40 18.12
C THR A 195 -32.48 8.96 18.49
N ASN A 196 -32.28 8.11 17.48
CA ASN A 196 -31.64 6.81 17.65
C ASN A 196 -30.13 6.95 17.30
N PRO A 197 -29.23 6.19 17.96
CA PRO A 197 -27.80 6.50 18.02
C PRO A 197 -27.12 6.33 16.66
N ALA A 198 -26.20 7.25 16.38
CA ALA A 198 -25.30 7.16 15.24
C ALA A 198 -24.56 5.80 15.22
N PRO A 199 -24.31 5.23 14.04
CA PRO A 199 -23.38 4.11 13.91
C PRO A 199 -22.02 4.54 14.44
N THR A 200 -21.43 3.71 15.31
CA THR A 200 -20.15 3.97 15.96
C THR A 200 -19.12 4.33 14.90
N ALA A 201 -18.69 5.59 14.92
CA ALA A 201 -17.68 6.11 14.03
C ALA A 201 -16.42 5.23 14.10
N SER A 202 -15.83 4.94 12.94
CA SER A 202 -14.41 4.64 12.84
C SER A 202 -13.65 5.67 13.71
N PRO A 203 -12.61 5.27 14.48
CA PRO A 203 -11.88 6.20 15.32
C PRO A 203 -11.52 7.46 14.51
N PRO A 204 -11.79 8.66 15.05
CA PRO A 204 -11.61 9.88 14.29
C PRO A 204 -10.16 10.01 13.85
N ASN A 205 -9.95 10.33 12.56
CA ASN A 205 -8.63 10.68 12.03
C ASN A 205 -7.99 11.75 12.94
N PRO A 206 -6.69 11.67 13.20
CA PRO A 206 -6.02 12.63 14.07
C PRO A 206 -6.18 14.06 13.53
N ALA A 207 -6.39 15.01 14.43
CA ALA A 207 -6.51 16.41 14.06
C ALA A 207 -5.20 16.92 13.45
N VAL A 208 -5.32 17.76 12.41
CA VAL A 208 -4.15 18.33 11.73
C VAL A 208 -3.52 19.41 12.63
N GLY A 209 -2.27 19.18 13.02
CA GLY A 209 -1.48 20.18 13.73
C GLY A 209 -0.65 21.04 12.80
N LYS A 210 -0.26 22.21 13.29
CA LYS A 210 0.61 23.17 12.59
C LYS A 210 1.92 23.27 13.34
N TYR A 211 2.99 22.89 12.68
CA TYR A 211 4.32 22.80 13.28
C TYR A 211 5.31 23.61 12.46
N ASN A 212 6.22 24.30 13.14
CA ASN A 212 7.31 25.00 12.50
C ASN A 212 8.63 24.77 13.26
N VAL A 213 9.72 24.93 12.52
CA VAL A 213 11.08 25.01 13.05
C VAL A 213 11.72 26.25 12.47
N THR A 214 12.22 27.11 13.35
CA THR A 214 12.92 28.34 12.99
C THR A 214 14.41 28.15 13.24
N GLY A 215 15.22 28.31 12.19
CA GLY A 215 16.68 28.34 12.27
C GLY A 215 17.22 29.77 12.37
N SER A 216 18.53 29.93 12.18
CA SER A 216 19.18 31.25 12.15
C SER A 216 18.71 32.14 10.99
N ASN A 217 18.29 31.54 9.89
CA ASN A 217 17.87 32.23 8.66
C ASN A 217 16.34 32.28 8.49
N GLY A 218 15.58 32.11 9.58
CA GLY A 218 14.12 32.06 9.55
C GLY A 218 13.55 30.64 9.56
N THR A 219 12.26 30.50 9.22
CA THR A 219 11.58 29.20 9.21
C THR A 219 12.16 28.31 8.13
N CYS A 220 12.51 27.08 8.51
CA CYS A 220 13.19 26.10 7.66
C CYS A 220 12.46 24.77 7.61
N VAL A 221 11.50 24.53 8.51
CA VAL A 221 10.49 23.48 8.38
C VAL A 221 9.13 24.11 8.67
N LEU A 222 8.16 23.89 7.78
CA LEU A 222 6.76 24.21 8.00
C LEU A 222 5.97 22.95 7.65
N ALA A 223 5.16 22.46 8.58
CA ALA A 223 4.45 21.20 8.40
C ALA A 223 3.05 21.26 9.01
N TYR A 224 2.03 20.97 8.20
CA TYR A 224 0.67 20.73 8.62
C TYR A 224 0.40 19.24 8.47
N MET A 225 0.11 18.53 9.56
CA MET A 225 -0.17 17.09 9.48
C MET A 225 -0.91 16.59 10.73
N GLY A 226 -1.81 15.62 10.53
CA GLY A 226 -2.32 14.76 11.59
C GLY A 226 -1.40 13.55 11.75
N LEU A 227 -1.16 13.12 12.98
CA LEU A 227 -0.24 12.02 13.28
C LEU A 227 -0.91 10.99 14.19
N GLN A 228 -0.78 9.73 13.81
CA GLN A 228 -1.15 8.57 14.62
C GLN A 228 0.05 7.63 14.68
N LEU A 229 0.44 7.28 15.90
CA LEU A 229 1.50 6.32 16.15
C LEU A 229 0.86 4.97 16.48
N ASN A 230 1.26 3.95 15.73
CA ASN A 230 0.79 2.58 15.90
C ASN A 230 1.98 1.70 16.32
N ILE A 231 1.97 1.24 17.56
CA ILE A 231 3.04 0.43 18.13
C ILE A 231 2.52 -0.93 18.57
N THR A 232 3.17 -1.98 18.09
CA THR A 232 2.93 -3.35 18.54
C THR A 232 4.00 -3.76 19.54
N TYR A 233 3.59 -4.17 20.75
CA TYR A 233 4.49 -4.49 21.85
C TYR A 233 4.18 -5.84 22.51
N LEU A 234 5.15 -6.44 23.19
CA LEU A 234 4.94 -7.70 23.90
C LEU A 234 4.41 -7.44 25.31
N LYS A 235 3.26 -8.04 25.64
CA LYS A 235 2.66 -7.98 26.98
C LYS A 235 3.28 -9.01 27.93
N LYS A 236 3.13 -8.79 29.23
CA LYS A 236 3.61 -9.68 30.31
C LYS A 236 3.00 -11.08 30.26
N ASP A 237 1.82 -11.23 29.66
CA ASP A 237 1.16 -12.52 29.43
C ASP A 237 1.67 -13.28 28.20
N GLY A 238 2.70 -12.75 27.52
CA GLY A 238 3.31 -13.33 26.33
C GLY A 238 2.57 -13.07 25.02
N LYS A 239 1.43 -12.33 25.04
CA LYS A 239 0.69 -11.95 23.84
C LYS A 239 1.18 -10.61 23.29
N MET A 240 0.96 -10.37 22.00
CA MET A 240 1.19 -9.06 21.41
C MET A 240 0.03 -8.11 21.77
N GLY A 241 0.38 -6.88 22.14
CA GLY A 241 -0.52 -5.75 22.32
C GLY A 241 -0.32 -4.72 21.23
N LEU A 242 -1.34 -3.90 21.02
CA LEU A 242 -1.34 -2.77 20.11
C LEU A 242 -1.59 -1.50 20.93
N ASP A 243 -0.74 -0.51 20.78
CA ASP A 243 -0.91 0.82 21.33
C ASP A 243 -1.10 1.79 20.15
N LEU A 244 -2.23 2.48 20.13
CA LEU A 244 -2.59 3.43 19.09
C LEU A 244 -2.72 4.82 19.71
N LEU A 245 -1.79 5.70 19.36
CA LEU A 245 -1.66 7.02 19.93
C LEU A 245 -1.88 8.10 18.88
N ASN A 246 -3.02 8.79 18.96
CA ASN A 246 -3.28 9.98 18.17
C ASN A 246 -2.61 11.19 18.82
N PHE A 247 -1.81 11.92 18.05
CA PHE A 247 -1.24 13.18 18.50
C PHE A 247 -2.33 14.23 18.57
N ILE A 248 -2.30 15.01 19.65
CA ILE A 248 -3.22 16.11 19.86
C ILE A 248 -2.45 17.41 19.61
N PRO A 249 -2.75 18.17 18.54
CA PRO A 249 -1.92 19.30 18.13
C PRO A 249 -1.67 20.36 19.21
N HIS A 250 -2.69 20.74 19.98
CA HIS A 250 -2.56 21.78 21.00
C HIS A 250 -1.70 21.35 22.21
N ASN A 251 -1.49 20.05 22.39
CA ASN A 251 -0.61 19.47 23.41
C ASN A 251 0.71 18.97 22.83
N THR A 252 0.95 19.16 21.54
CA THR A 252 2.17 18.72 20.86
C THR A 252 3.09 19.91 20.67
N THR A 253 4.32 19.78 21.15
CA THR A 253 5.36 20.80 20.98
C THR A 253 6.25 20.45 19.80
N SER A 254 6.53 21.43 18.94
CA SER A 254 7.50 21.30 17.85
C SER A 254 8.84 21.94 18.22
N SER A 255 9.92 21.26 17.89
CA SER A 255 11.29 21.76 17.94
C SER A 255 12.08 21.15 16.77
N GLY A 256 13.34 21.53 16.60
CA GLY A 256 14.11 20.99 15.49
C GLY A 256 15.43 21.68 15.27
N THR A 257 16.12 21.25 14.22
CA THR A 257 17.37 21.83 13.77
C THR A 257 17.34 21.94 12.25
N CYS A 258 18.04 22.95 11.73
CA CYS A 258 18.17 23.15 10.30
C CYS A 258 19.60 23.53 9.97
N ASP A 259 20.18 22.72 9.10
CA ASP A 259 21.48 22.92 8.47
C ASP A 259 21.25 23.12 6.97
N ASN A 260 22.33 23.34 6.23
CA ASN A 260 22.25 23.57 4.78
C ASN A 260 21.74 22.35 4.00
N THR A 261 21.99 21.13 4.49
CA THR A 261 21.64 19.89 3.78
C THR A 261 20.79 18.92 4.61
N SER A 262 20.54 19.23 5.88
CA SER A 262 19.76 18.41 6.79
C SER A 262 18.81 19.26 7.62
N ALA A 263 17.60 18.77 7.87
CA ALA A 263 16.66 19.39 8.78
C ALA A 263 15.98 18.32 9.64
N ALA A 264 15.58 18.67 10.86
CA ALA A 264 14.87 17.79 11.75
C ALA A 264 13.64 18.49 12.31
N LEU A 265 12.50 17.80 12.29
CA LEU A 265 11.28 18.19 12.99
C LEU A 265 11.04 17.20 14.13
N ASN A 266 11.15 17.69 15.35
CA ASN A 266 10.92 16.94 16.58
C ASN A 266 9.56 17.32 17.14
N LEU A 267 8.64 16.36 17.18
CA LEU A 267 7.33 16.52 17.79
C LEU A 267 7.29 15.75 19.11
N THR A 268 6.99 16.47 20.18
CA THR A 268 6.85 15.87 21.52
C THR A 268 5.42 16.06 22.01
N PHE A 269 4.73 14.95 22.25
CA PHE A 269 3.40 14.89 22.83
C PHE A 269 3.46 14.07 24.11
N ASP A 270 3.13 14.67 25.25
CA ASP A 270 3.34 14.11 26.59
C ASP A 270 4.78 13.59 26.82
N LYS A 271 4.96 12.27 26.80
CA LYS A 271 6.26 11.57 26.96
C LYS A 271 6.71 10.88 25.67
N THR A 272 5.94 11.05 24.59
CA THR A 272 6.18 10.46 23.28
C THR A 272 6.88 11.48 22.40
N ARG A 273 7.93 11.05 21.70
CA ARG A 273 8.74 11.87 20.82
C ARG A 273 8.88 11.21 19.47
N VAL A 274 8.54 11.94 18.42
CA VAL A 274 8.71 11.53 17.01
C VAL A 274 9.61 12.55 16.33
N ILE A 275 10.66 12.07 15.67
CA ILE A 275 11.63 12.90 14.96
C ILE A 275 11.59 12.54 13.49
N PHE A 276 11.24 13.51 12.65
CA PHE A 276 11.34 13.42 11.20
C PHE A 276 12.66 14.06 10.77
N ARG A 277 13.49 13.31 10.03
CA ARG A 277 14.78 13.75 9.50
C ARG A 277 14.67 13.92 8.01
N PHE A 278 14.96 15.12 7.52
CA PHE A 278 14.94 15.46 6.10
C PHE A 278 16.36 15.69 5.60
N ALA A 279 16.61 15.26 4.37
CA ALA A 279 17.85 15.50 3.67
C ALA A 279 17.58 16.23 2.35
N LEU A 280 18.53 17.08 1.96
CA LEU A 280 18.54 17.76 0.67
C LEU A 280 19.41 16.98 -0.31
N ASN A 281 18.85 16.61 -1.46
CA ASN A 281 19.64 16.22 -2.62
C ASN A 281 19.96 17.49 -3.44
N ALA A 282 21.19 17.99 -3.30
CA ALA A 282 21.63 19.20 -3.98
C ALA A 282 21.65 19.06 -5.52
N THR A 283 21.85 17.85 -6.05
CA THR A 283 21.89 17.61 -7.50
C THR A 283 20.52 17.73 -8.15
N THR A 284 19.47 17.30 -7.45
CA THR A 284 18.09 17.35 -7.96
C THR A 284 17.28 18.51 -7.39
N GLU A 285 17.85 19.29 -6.48
CA GLU A 285 17.18 20.34 -5.70
C GLU A 285 15.88 19.86 -5.05
N LYS A 286 15.88 18.61 -4.54
CA LYS A 286 14.72 18.00 -3.87
C LYS A 286 15.05 17.62 -2.44
N PHE A 287 14.14 17.93 -1.53
CA PHE A 287 14.17 17.38 -0.18
C PHE A 287 13.36 16.08 -0.13
N PHE A 288 13.67 15.23 0.83
CA PHE A 288 12.94 14.00 1.13
C PHE A 288 13.08 13.63 2.60
N LEU A 289 12.13 12.87 3.13
CA LEU A 289 12.23 12.27 4.45
C LEU A 289 13.28 11.16 4.40
N GLN A 290 14.42 11.38 5.05
CA GLN A 290 15.51 10.41 5.16
C GLN A 290 15.25 9.39 6.27
N GLY A 291 14.54 9.77 7.31
CA GLY A 291 14.28 8.86 8.42
C GLY A 291 13.30 9.37 9.46
N VAL A 292 12.78 8.43 10.24
CA VAL A 292 11.90 8.68 11.38
C VAL A 292 12.45 7.98 12.59
N SER A 293 12.45 8.65 13.74
CA SER A 293 12.76 8.04 15.04
C SER A 293 11.61 8.24 16.02
N VAL A 294 11.22 7.20 16.73
CA VAL A 294 10.13 7.18 17.69
C VAL A 294 10.68 6.76 19.05
N SER A 295 10.27 7.45 20.11
CA SER A 295 10.50 7.07 21.51
C SER A 295 9.21 7.32 22.30
N THR A 296 8.65 6.31 22.94
CA THR A 296 7.39 6.43 23.69
C THR A 296 7.39 5.55 24.94
N PRO A 297 6.75 5.93 26.05
CA PRO A 297 6.37 4.96 27.07
C PRO A 297 5.37 3.95 26.50
N LEU A 298 5.40 2.72 27.02
CA LEU A 298 4.42 1.69 26.72
C LEU A 298 3.43 1.52 27.87
N PRO A 299 2.25 0.94 27.60
CA PRO A 299 1.27 0.58 28.64
C PRO A 299 1.86 -0.34 29.72
N SER A 300 1.29 -0.31 30.93
CA SER A 300 1.79 -1.02 32.12
C SER A 300 1.83 -2.55 31.99
N GLU A 301 1.01 -3.10 31.08
CA GLU A 301 0.94 -4.50 30.70
C GLU A 301 2.10 -4.93 29.79
N ALA A 302 2.88 -3.99 29.25
CA ALA A 302 4.05 -4.29 28.42
C ALA A 302 5.18 -4.92 29.27
N THR A 303 5.98 -5.76 28.61
CA THR A 303 7.20 -6.36 29.19
C THR A 303 8.29 -5.33 29.45
N VAL A 304 8.36 -4.29 28.62
CA VAL A 304 9.29 -3.16 28.71
C VAL A 304 8.52 -1.85 28.84
N ALA A 305 9.06 -0.91 29.61
CA ALA A 305 8.37 0.35 29.95
C ALA A 305 8.46 1.43 28.87
N LYS A 306 9.42 1.32 27.95
CA LYS A 306 9.67 2.27 26.86
C LYS A 306 9.92 1.52 25.57
N PHE A 307 9.47 2.11 24.48
CA PHE A 307 9.68 1.68 23.11
C PHE A 307 10.52 2.72 22.38
N GLU A 308 11.55 2.27 21.68
CA GLU A 308 12.38 3.11 20.81
C GLU A 308 12.62 2.41 19.48
N ALA A 309 12.45 3.15 18.39
CA ALA A 309 12.65 2.64 17.05
C ALA A 309 13.14 3.76 16.12
N SER A 310 13.93 3.41 15.11
CA SER A 310 14.36 4.36 14.09
C SER A 310 14.56 3.70 12.74
N ASN A 311 14.15 4.39 11.68
CA ASN A 311 14.49 4.07 10.29
C ASN A 311 15.23 5.27 9.70
N ASN A 312 16.37 5.03 9.05
CA ASN A 312 17.19 6.08 8.43
C ASN A 312 17.35 5.89 6.91
N SER A 313 16.57 4.99 6.32
CA SER A 313 16.62 4.60 4.91
C SER A 313 15.29 4.88 4.21
N MET A 314 14.73 6.07 4.45
CA MET A 314 13.43 6.52 3.94
C MET A 314 13.62 7.45 2.73
N SER A 315 12.56 7.63 1.93
CA SER A 315 12.55 8.52 0.75
C SER A 315 11.17 9.16 0.47
N GLU A 316 10.26 9.11 1.44
CA GLU A 316 8.89 9.63 1.39
C GLU A 316 8.86 11.16 1.53
N LEU A 317 7.66 11.77 1.43
CA LEU A 317 7.42 13.21 1.60
C LEU A 317 8.39 14.10 0.79
N ARG A 318 8.59 13.74 -0.48
CA ARG A 318 9.57 14.36 -1.37
C ARG A 318 8.95 15.52 -2.16
N ALA A 319 9.61 16.67 -2.19
CA ALA A 319 9.28 17.76 -3.10
C ALA A 319 10.51 18.60 -3.48
N THR A 320 10.35 19.45 -4.49
CA THR A 320 11.36 20.42 -4.92
C THR A 320 11.56 21.50 -3.86
N VAL A 321 12.80 21.95 -3.65
CA VAL A 321 13.11 23.03 -2.71
C VAL A 321 12.36 24.30 -3.12
N GLY A 322 11.65 24.91 -2.16
CA GLY A 322 10.76 26.05 -2.40
C GLY A 322 9.30 25.67 -2.69
N ASN A 323 9.02 24.39 -2.94
CA ASN A 323 7.67 23.83 -3.02
C ASN A 323 7.30 23.09 -1.74
N SER A 324 6.00 22.88 -1.53
CA SER A 324 5.45 22.04 -0.47
C SER A 324 4.95 20.71 -1.02
N TYR A 325 5.28 19.61 -0.36
CA TYR A 325 4.64 18.31 -0.59
C TYR A 325 3.26 18.31 0.07
N LYS A 326 2.22 17.81 -0.59
CA LYS A 326 0.87 17.69 -0.03
C LYS A 326 0.25 16.32 -0.32
N CYS A 327 -0.35 15.69 0.69
CA CYS A 327 -1.11 14.46 0.55
C CYS A 327 -2.30 14.46 1.51
N SER A 328 -3.51 14.35 0.98
CA SER A 328 -4.77 14.30 1.72
C SER A 328 -5.06 12.87 2.20
N ALA A 329 -4.70 11.88 1.38
CA ALA A 329 -4.71 10.47 1.75
C ALA A 329 -3.79 10.16 2.95
N GLU A 330 -4.11 9.06 3.65
CA GLU A 330 -3.27 8.53 4.72
C GLU A 330 -1.98 7.93 4.15
N GLU A 331 -0.83 8.40 4.66
CA GLU A 331 0.48 7.87 4.31
C GLU A 331 1.07 7.13 5.52
N ASN A 332 1.44 5.87 5.33
CA ASN A 332 1.91 4.99 6.38
C ASN A 332 3.44 4.91 6.35
N LEU A 333 4.11 5.59 7.29
CA LEU A 333 5.57 5.61 7.39
C LEU A 333 6.05 4.45 8.27
N GLN A 334 6.59 3.41 7.64
CA GLN A 334 7.07 2.24 8.37
C GLN A 334 8.44 2.48 9.01
N VAL A 335 8.45 2.60 10.33
CA VAL A 335 9.69 2.76 11.10
C VAL A 335 10.31 1.39 11.36
N THR A 336 9.52 0.42 11.83
CA THR A 336 9.92 -0.98 12.03
C THR A 336 8.73 -1.91 11.80
N ASP A 337 8.89 -3.22 11.96
CA ASP A 337 7.81 -4.20 12.01
C ASP A 337 6.80 -3.94 13.14
N LYS A 338 7.25 -3.25 14.20
CA LYS A 338 6.47 -2.97 15.41
C LYS A 338 6.05 -1.51 15.54
N ALA A 339 6.43 -0.64 14.61
CA ALA A 339 6.11 0.77 14.67
C ALA A 339 5.81 1.36 13.30
N LEU A 340 4.60 1.91 13.19
CA LEU A 340 4.10 2.62 12.03
C LEU A 340 3.71 4.04 12.47
N VAL A 341 4.13 5.04 11.69
CA VAL A 341 3.72 6.42 11.88
C VAL A 341 2.80 6.79 10.73
N ASN A 342 1.51 6.93 11.03
CA ASN A 342 0.49 7.25 10.04
C ASN A 342 0.33 8.76 10.00
N VAL A 343 0.44 9.32 8.79
CA VAL A 343 0.37 10.76 8.54
C VAL A 343 -0.88 11.04 7.72
N PHE A 344 -1.68 12.00 8.18
CA PHE A 344 -2.96 12.36 7.58
C PHE A 344 -2.96 13.82 7.16
N ASN A 345 -3.50 14.11 5.97
CA ASN A 345 -3.62 15.47 5.45
C ASN A 345 -2.31 16.27 5.58
N VAL A 346 -1.21 15.65 5.14
CA VAL A 346 0.13 16.26 5.23
C VAL A 346 0.28 17.36 4.20
N GLN A 347 0.81 18.49 4.64
CA GLN A 347 1.44 19.48 3.78
C GLN A 347 2.73 19.93 4.44
N ILE A 348 3.87 19.71 3.79
CA ILE A 348 5.19 19.95 4.39
C ILE A 348 6.15 20.59 3.41
N GLN A 349 6.95 21.53 3.91
CA GLN A 349 8.02 22.19 3.17
C GLN A 349 9.25 22.34 4.06
N VAL A 350 10.41 22.13 3.44
CA VAL A 350 11.70 22.07 4.15
C VAL A 350 12.75 22.92 3.40
N PHE A 351 13.71 23.44 4.16
CA PHE A 351 14.84 24.28 3.76
C PHE A 351 14.47 25.70 3.35
N LYS A 352 13.80 25.89 2.21
CA LYS A 352 13.50 27.23 1.68
C LYS A 352 12.02 27.56 1.89
N ILE A 353 11.70 28.49 2.79
CA ILE A 353 10.33 28.93 3.10
C ILE A 353 10.29 30.45 3.10
N ASP A 354 9.46 31.02 2.22
CA ASP A 354 9.32 32.47 2.08
C ASP A 354 8.14 32.98 2.92
N GLY A 355 8.42 33.77 3.96
CA GLY A 355 7.39 34.47 4.74
C GLY A 355 6.39 33.57 5.49
N ASP A 356 6.87 32.45 6.03
CA ASP A 356 6.11 31.46 6.82
C ASP A 356 4.89 30.87 6.08
N LYS A 357 4.95 30.83 4.75
CA LYS A 357 3.90 30.27 3.89
C LYS A 357 4.47 29.16 3.04
N PHE A 358 3.59 28.21 2.70
CA PHE A 358 3.91 27.20 1.71
C PHE A 358 4.07 27.83 0.32
N GLY A 359 5.04 27.32 -0.43
CA GLY A 359 5.22 27.59 -1.84
C GLY A 359 4.26 26.77 -2.70
N ALA A 360 4.65 26.51 -3.96
CA ALA A 360 3.82 25.74 -4.87
C ALA A 360 3.62 24.30 -4.35
N VAL A 361 2.46 23.71 -4.63
CA VAL A 361 2.08 22.39 -4.13
C VAL A 361 2.51 21.30 -5.11
N GLU A 362 3.24 20.30 -4.62
CA GLU A 362 3.46 19.01 -5.27
C GLU A 362 2.59 17.96 -4.56
N GLU A 363 1.54 17.49 -5.24
CA GLU A 363 0.61 16.51 -4.68
C GLU A 363 1.16 15.08 -4.77
N CYS A 364 0.79 14.25 -3.79
CA CYS A 364 1.13 12.84 -3.79
C CYS A 364 0.36 12.06 -4.88
N GLN A 365 0.95 10.97 -5.34
CA GLN A 365 0.35 10.10 -6.36
C GLN A 365 -0.99 9.49 -5.93
N LEU A 366 -1.22 9.31 -4.62
CA LEU A 366 -2.48 8.78 -4.10
C LEU A 366 -3.64 9.75 -4.35
N ASP A 367 -3.43 11.04 -4.13
CA ASP A 367 -4.44 12.08 -4.38
C ASP A 367 -4.68 12.27 -5.88
N GLU A 368 -3.62 12.24 -6.69
CA GLU A 368 -3.70 12.34 -8.16
C GLU A 368 -4.58 11.22 -8.75
N ASN A 369 -4.36 9.97 -8.32
CA ASN A 369 -5.13 8.82 -8.77
C ASN A 369 -6.60 8.87 -8.35
N ASN A 370 -6.90 9.38 -7.15
CA ASN A 370 -8.26 9.46 -6.64
C ASN A 370 -9.12 10.44 -7.44
N MET A 371 -8.52 11.50 -8.01
CA MET A 371 -9.23 12.44 -8.89
C MET A 371 -9.22 12.03 -10.37
N LEU A 372 -8.12 11.43 -10.84
CA LEU A 372 -7.92 11.13 -12.26
C LEU A 372 -8.79 9.96 -12.73
N ILE A 373 -8.95 8.90 -11.92
CA ILE A 373 -9.73 7.72 -12.29
C ILE A 373 -11.21 8.06 -12.56
N PRO A 374 -11.93 8.78 -11.67
CA PRO A 374 -13.32 9.18 -11.93
C PRO A 374 -13.51 10.03 -13.20
N ILE A 375 -12.56 10.91 -13.52
CA ILE A 375 -12.61 11.77 -14.70
C ILE A 375 -12.54 10.95 -15.98
N ILE A 376 -11.60 10.00 -16.06
CA ILE A 376 -11.45 9.12 -17.23
C ILE A 376 -12.70 8.27 -17.42
N VAL A 377 -13.24 7.70 -16.34
CA VAL A 377 -14.47 6.90 -16.40
C VAL A 377 -15.66 7.77 -16.86
N GLY A 378 -15.78 9.00 -16.36
CA GLY A 378 -16.83 9.94 -16.77
C GLY A 378 -16.74 10.31 -18.26
N ALA A 379 -15.54 10.62 -18.76
CA ALA A 379 -15.32 10.94 -20.17
C ALA A 379 -15.64 9.76 -21.10
N ALA A 380 -15.25 8.55 -20.71
CA ALA A 380 -15.54 7.33 -21.47
C ALA A 380 -17.06 7.06 -21.55
N LEU A 381 -17.78 7.19 -20.44
CA LEU A 381 -19.23 7.03 -20.40
C LEU A 381 -19.95 8.08 -21.27
N ALA A 382 -19.53 9.35 -21.19
CA ALA A 382 -20.10 10.41 -22.02
C ALA A 382 -19.85 10.16 -23.53
N GLY A 383 -18.64 9.72 -23.89
CA GLY A 383 -18.30 9.34 -25.26
C GLY A 383 -19.15 8.19 -25.79
N LEU A 384 -19.36 7.15 -24.98
CA LEU A 384 -20.20 6.00 -25.35
C LEU A 384 -21.66 6.42 -25.58
N VAL A 385 -22.21 7.25 -24.71
CA VAL A 385 -23.58 7.79 -24.88
C VAL A 385 -23.70 8.58 -26.18
N LEU A 386 -22.71 9.43 -26.49
CA LEU A 386 -22.69 10.20 -27.73
C LEU A 386 -22.69 9.29 -28.98
N ILE A 387 -21.87 8.25 -28.98
CA ILE A 387 -21.79 7.27 -30.07
C ILE A 387 -23.14 6.57 -30.28
N VAL A 388 -23.79 6.14 -29.20
CA VAL A 388 -25.11 5.49 -29.26
C VAL A 388 -26.17 6.44 -29.83
N LEU A 389 -26.17 7.72 -29.42
CA LEU A 389 -27.10 8.72 -29.95
C LEU A 389 -26.89 8.96 -31.46
N ILE A 390 -25.63 9.08 -31.90
CA ILE A 390 -25.32 9.23 -33.33
C ILE A 390 -25.79 8.01 -34.12
N ALA A 391 -25.50 6.80 -33.65
CA ALA A 391 -25.93 5.56 -34.29
C ALA A 391 -27.46 5.47 -34.37
N TYR A 392 -28.16 5.85 -33.30
CA TYR A 392 -29.63 5.90 -33.26
C TYR A 392 -30.20 6.90 -34.26
N LEU A 393 -29.65 8.12 -34.35
CA LEU A 393 -30.10 9.13 -35.31
C LEU A 393 -29.89 8.68 -36.77
N ILE A 394 -28.77 8.02 -37.06
CA ILE A 394 -28.49 7.45 -38.39
C ILE A 394 -29.46 6.30 -38.70
N GLY A 395 -29.70 5.40 -37.74
CA GLY A 395 -30.66 4.30 -37.89
C GLY A 395 -32.08 4.79 -38.12
N ARG A 396 -32.53 5.78 -37.33
CA ARG A 396 -33.85 6.42 -37.50
C ARG A 396 -33.99 7.11 -38.85
N LYS A 397 -32.94 7.80 -39.34
CA LYS A 397 -32.96 8.46 -40.66
C LYS A 397 -33.08 7.45 -41.81
N ARG A 398 -32.50 6.26 -41.70
CA ARG A 398 -32.65 5.19 -42.71
C ARG A 398 -34.01 4.48 -42.65
N SER A 399 -34.63 4.40 -41.48
CA SER A 399 -35.90 3.68 -41.31
C SER A 399 -37.13 4.37 -41.92
N HIS A 400 -37.05 5.64 -42.32
CA HIS A 400 -38.15 6.39 -42.95
C HIS A 400 -38.19 6.30 -44.50
N ALA A 401 -37.29 5.55 -45.14
CA ALA A 401 -37.16 5.51 -46.61
C ALA A 401 -37.78 4.26 -47.28
N GLY A 402 -38.64 3.50 -46.60
CA GLY A 402 -39.11 2.20 -47.11
C GLY A 402 -40.58 1.90 -46.83
N TYR A 403 -41.48 2.56 -47.55
CA TYR A 403 -42.78 1.97 -47.89
C TYR A 403 -43.29 2.61 -49.19
N GLN A 404 -42.97 2.01 -50.35
CA GLN A 404 -43.81 2.15 -51.54
C GLN A 404 -44.79 0.98 -51.54
N THR A 405 -46.06 1.32 -51.47
CA THR A 405 -47.21 0.40 -51.57
C THR A 405 -47.29 -0.19 -52.97
N ILE A 406 -47.42 -1.51 -53.05
CA ILE A 406 -47.85 -2.23 -54.26
C ILE A 406 -49.37 -2.19 -54.34
#